data_AF-A0A644X0H7-F1
#
_entry.id   AF-A0A644X0H7-F1
#
_cell.length_a   1.000
_cell.length_b   1.000
_cell.length_c   1.000
_cell.angle_alpha   90.00
_cell.angle_beta   90.00
_cell.angle_gamma   90.00
#
_symmetry.space_group_name_H-M   'P 1'
#
loop_
_entity.id
_entity.type
_entity.pdbx_description
1 polymer ?
#
loop_
_entity_poly.entity_id
_entity_poly.type
_entity_poly.pdbx_seq_one_letter_code
_entity_poly.pdbx_strand_id
1 'polypeptide(L)'
;MKKSRHSEHEIVKAVNQLDSGLSADVICREYGISRATLYNWRSRYSGMDSSHIKRLKELEEENRRLKQMYADLALDNKILKDVIKKKAIEPEVKKEVVAEIVTDYKISITRACRLISIHRSYFYYAEKKNDNKVIDSI
;
A
#
# COMPACT_ATOMS: atom_id res chain seq x y z
N MET A 1 10.32 -8.31 -10.46
CA MET A 1 10.93 -9.60 -10.88
C MET A 1 10.66 -9.81 -12.36
N LYS A 2 11.65 -10.25 -13.15
CA LYS A 2 11.39 -10.69 -14.53
C LYS A 2 10.33 -11.80 -14.50
N LYS A 3 9.34 -11.74 -15.40
CA LYS A 3 8.30 -12.77 -15.51
C LYS A 3 8.99 -14.09 -15.85
N SER A 4 8.92 -15.06 -14.94
CA SER A 4 9.36 -16.43 -15.20
C SER A 4 8.53 -17.02 -16.34
N ARG A 5 9.15 -17.80 -17.23
CA ARG A 5 8.44 -18.53 -18.29
C ARG A 5 7.53 -19.63 -17.73
N HIS A 6 7.85 -20.14 -16.55
CA HIS A 6 7.09 -21.19 -15.85
C HIS A 6 6.38 -20.61 -14.63
N SER A 7 5.14 -21.04 -14.40
CA SER A 7 4.42 -20.66 -13.19
C SER A 7 5.00 -21.37 -11.96
N GLU A 8 4.90 -20.77 -10.78
CA GLU A 8 5.35 -21.43 -9.53
C GLU A 8 4.63 -22.77 -9.29
N HIS A 9 3.38 -22.88 -9.75
CA HIS A 9 2.61 -24.11 -9.64
C HIS A 9 3.16 -25.21 -10.57
N GLU A 10 3.60 -24.87 -11.78
CA GLU A 10 4.29 -25.81 -12.67
C GLU A 10 5.63 -26.27 -12.08
N ILE A 11 6.36 -25.34 -11.46
CA ILE A 11 7.64 -25.62 -10.82
C ILE A 11 7.47 -26.63 -9.68
N VAL A 12 6.52 -26.38 -8.76
CA VAL A 12 6.25 -27.28 -7.63
C VAL A 12 5.72 -28.63 -8.13
N LYS A 13 4.87 -28.66 -9.15
CA LYS A 13 4.39 -29.92 -9.73
C LYS A 13 5.54 -30.77 -10.30
N ALA A 14 6.47 -30.15 -11.04
CA ALA A 14 7.65 -30.82 -11.57
C ALA A 14 8.57 -31.35 -10.46
N VAL A 15 8.76 -30.58 -9.37
CA VAL A 15 9.54 -31.00 -8.20
C VAL A 15 8.86 -32.17 -7.48
N ASN A 16 7.55 -32.13 -7.27
CA ASN A 16 6.80 -33.20 -6.64
C ASN A 16 6.81 -34.49 -7.49
N GLN A 17 6.76 -34.37 -8.82
CA GLN A 17 6.95 -35.50 -9.73
C GLN A 17 8.34 -36.14 -9.56
N LEU A 18 9.39 -35.32 -9.46
CA LEU A 18 10.74 -35.82 -9.22
C LEU A 18 10.87 -36.49 -7.83
N ASP A 19 10.32 -35.87 -6.79
CA ASP A 19 10.36 -36.39 -5.41
C ASP A 19 9.51 -37.66 -5.24
N SER A 20 8.49 -37.87 -6.07
CA SER A 20 7.71 -39.12 -6.15
C SER A 20 8.37 -40.23 -6.99
N GLY A 21 9.58 -40.00 -7.50
CA GLY A 21 10.42 -41.02 -8.15
C GLY A 21 10.33 -41.08 -9.67
N LEU A 22 9.67 -40.12 -10.34
CA LEU A 22 9.70 -40.03 -11.80
C LEU A 22 11.10 -39.65 -12.30
N SER A 23 11.52 -40.20 -13.43
CA SER A 23 12.82 -39.91 -14.03
C SER A 23 12.95 -38.43 -14.42
N ALA A 24 14.07 -37.82 -14.03
CA ALA A 24 14.38 -36.43 -14.33
C ALA A 24 14.34 -36.13 -15.85
N ASP A 25 14.67 -37.10 -16.72
CA ASP A 25 14.63 -36.90 -18.18
C ASP A 25 13.23 -36.73 -18.74
N VAL A 26 12.26 -37.46 -18.18
CA VAL A 26 10.86 -37.37 -18.61
C VAL A 26 10.31 -36.00 -18.23
N ILE A 27 10.56 -35.56 -17.00
CA ILE A 27 10.13 -34.25 -16.50
C ILE A 27 10.81 -33.13 -17.30
N CYS A 28 12.11 -33.24 -17.59
CA CYS A 28 12.82 -32.24 -18.39
C CYS A 28 12.24 -32.11 -19.81
N ARG A 29 11.83 -33.22 -20.43
CA ARG A 29 11.17 -33.22 -21.75
C ARG A 29 9.76 -32.64 -21.68
N GLU A 30 8.96 -33.00 -20.68
CA GLU A 30 7.58 -32.54 -20.50
C GLU A 30 7.52 -31.01 -20.33
N TYR A 31 8.36 -30.45 -19.45
CA TYR A 31 8.37 -29.01 -19.17
C TYR A 31 9.32 -28.20 -20.06
N GLY A 32 10.09 -28.86 -20.94
CA GLY A 32 11.04 -28.22 -21.84
C GLY A 32 12.16 -27.48 -21.11
N ILE A 33 12.72 -28.10 -20.07
CA ILE A 33 13.77 -27.56 -19.20
C ILE A 33 15.00 -28.46 -19.17
N SER A 34 16.14 -27.95 -18.71
CA SER A 34 17.33 -28.75 -18.46
C SER A 34 17.30 -29.41 -17.08
N ARG A 35 18.05 -30.52 -16.91
CA ARG A 35 18.20 -31.18 -15.60
C ARG A 35 18.72 -30.23 -14.53
N ALA A 36 19.65 -29.35 -14.87
CA ALA A 36 20.18 -28.35 -13.95
C ALA A 36 19.08 -27.42 -13.40
N THR A 37 18.17 -26.96 -14.27
CA THR A 37 17.02 -26.14 -13.86
C THR A 37 16.10 -26.91 -12.91
N LEU A 38 15.82 -28.19 -13.21
CA LEU A 38 14.97 -29.03 -12.37
C LEU A 38 15.55 -29.23 -10.96
N TYR A 39 16.85 -29.49 -10.83
CA TYR A 39 17.50 -29.61 -9.51
C TYR A 39 17.58 -28.28 -8.76
N ASN A 40 17.77 -27.16 -9.47
CA ASN A 40 17.67 -25.82 -8.87
C ASN A 40 16.26 -25.53 -8.35
N TRP A 41 15.22 -25.96 -9.06
CA TRP A 41 13.84 -25.88 -8.58
C TRP A 41 13.63 -26.75 -7.35
N ARG A 42 14.13 -27.99 -7.37
CA ARG A 42 14.07 -28.90 -6.21
C ARG A 42 14.69 -28.27 -4.96
N SER A 43 15.87 -27.66 -5.07
CA SER A 43 16.52 -26.99 -3.92
C SER A 43 15.69 -25.85 -3.33
N ARG A 44 14.82 -25.20 -4.12
CA ARG A 44 14.06 -24.02 -3.69
C ARG A 44 12.62 -24.33 -3.28
N TYR A 45 12.04 -25.39 -3.84
CA TYR A 45 10.62 -25.70 -3.74
C TYR A 45 10.34 -27.11 -3.22
N SER A 46 11.37 -27.92 -2.90
CA SER A 46 11.14 -29.25 -2.30
C SER A 46 10.42 -29.12 -0.96
N GLY A 47 9.46 -30.03 -0.73
CA GLY A 47 8.57 -29.98 0.44
C GLY A 47 7.49 -28.90 0.37
N MET A 48 7.42 -28.09 -0.70
CA MET A 48 6.29 -27.20 -0.93
C MET A 48 5.16 -27.93 -1.67
N ASP A 49 3.94 -27.71 -1.22
CA ASP A 49 2.74 -28.15 -1.93
C ASP A 49 2.02 -26.94 -2.55
N SER A 50 1.09 -27.21 -3.46
CA SER A 50 0.17 -26.23 -4.05
C SER A 50 -0.52 -25.35 -3.00
N SER A 51 -0.86 -25.92 -1.84
CA SER A 51 -1.41 -25.21 -0.68
C SER A 51 -0.42 -24.19 -0.09
N HIS A 52 0.87 -24.53 0.01
CA HIS A 52 1.92 -23.63 0.49
C HIS A 52 2.12 -22.44 -0.45
N ILE A 53 2.07 -22.65 -1.78
CA ILE A 53 2.18 -21.55 -2.76
C ILE A 53 1.00 -20.58 -2.63
N LYS A 54 -0.21 -21.11 -2.51
CA LYS A 54 -1.41 -20.28 -2.35
C LYS A 54 -1.31 -19.43 -1.08
N ARG A 55 -0.93 -20.06 0.03
CA ARG A 55 -0.76 -19.36 1.31
C ARG A 55 0.32 -18.28 1.24
N LEU A 56 1.43 -18.55 0.55
CA LEU A 56 2.51 -17.59 0.39
C LEU A 56 2.06 -16.34 -0.38
N LYS A 57 1.29 -16.52 -1.47
CA LYS A 57 0.71 -15.39 -2.22
C LYS A 57 -0.26 -14.56 -1.40
N GLU A 58 -1.13 -15.21 -0.64
CA GLU A 58 -2.06 -14.54 0.27
C GLU A 58 -1.30 -13.71 1.32
N LEU A 59 -0.27 -14.30 1.93
CA LEU A 59 0.58 -13.62 2.91
C LEU A 59 1.36 -12.45 2.30
N GLU A 60 1.88 -12.59 1.09
CA GLU A 60 2.55 -11.49 0.39
C GLU A 60 1.59 -10.32 0.11
N GLU A 61 0.37 -10.62 -0.33
CA GLU A 61 -0.64 -9.60 -0.56
C GLU A 61 -1.08 -8.92 0.74
N GLU A 62 -1.32 -9.70 1.79
CA GLU A 62 -1.65 -9.19 3.12
C GLU A 62 -0.52 -8.30 3.65
N ASN A 63 0.73 -8.76 3.56
CA ASN A 63 1.90 -8.00 3.97
C ASN A 63 2.04 -6.69 3.19
N ARG A 64 1.77 -6.70 1.88
CA ARG A 64 1.74 -5.49 1.05
C ARG A 64 0.67 -4.51 1.52
N ARG A 65 -0.54 -4.99 1.78
CA ARG A 65 -1.66 -4.16 2.28
C ARG A 65 -1.33 -3.57 3.67
N LEU A 66 -0.80 -4.39 4.57
CA LEU A 66 -0.40 -3.97 5.91
C LEU A 66 0.70 -2.92 5.88
N LYS A 67 1.72 -3.10 5.04
CA LYS A 67 2.80 -2.11 4.86
C LYS A 67 2.27 -0.78 4.35
N GLN A 68 1.36 -0.80 3.37
CA GLN A 68 0.74 0.41 2.86
C GLN A 68 -0.06 1.13 3.95
N MET A 69 -0.92 0.39 4.66
CA MET A 69 -1.73 0.94 5.75
C MET A 69 -0.88 1.51 6.87
N TYR A 70 0.18 0.81 7.26
CA TYR A 70 1.12 1.28 8.28
C TYR A 70 1.85 2.55 7.83
N ALA A 71 2.32 2.61 6.59
CA ALA A 71 2.98 3.80 6.05
C ALA A 71 2.04 5.02 6.06
N ASP A 72 0.78 4.83 5.65
CA ASP A 72 -0.23 5.88 5.67
C ASP A 72 -0.53 6.37 7.09
N LEU A 73 -0.74 5.44 8.03
CA LEU A 73 -1.03 5.77 9.42
C LEU A 73 0.18 6.43 10.12
N ALA A 74 1.39 5.96 9.85
CA ALA A 74 2.62 6.52 10.40
C ALA A 74 2.84 7.96 9.91
N LEU A 75 2.56 8.23 8.63
CA LEU A 75 2.60 9.58 8.08
C LEU A 75 1.57 10.50 8.76
N ASP A 76 0.33 10.03 8.88
CA ASP A 76 -0.75 10.78 9.54
C ASP A 76 -0.42 11.08 11.02
N ASN A 77 0.12 10.09 11.75
CA ASN A 77 0.54 10.26 13.14
C ASN A 77 1.66 11.30 13.28
N LYS A 78 2.63 11.29 12.35
CA LYS A 78 3.72 12.27 12.33
C LYS A 78 3.19 13.68 12.09
N ILE A 79 2.33 13.85 11.09
CA ILE A 79 1.70 15.14 10.77
C ILE A 79 0.97 15.68 11.99
N LEU A 80 0.10 14.88 12.62
CA LEU A 80 -0.68 15.30 13.78
C LEU A 80 0.21 15.71 14.97
N LYS A 81 1.27 14.95 15.25
CA LYS A 81 2.24 15.29 16.30
C LYS A 81 2.93 16.62 16.03
N ASP A 82 3.31 16.89 14.78
CA ASP A 82 3.99 18.12 14.42
C ASP A 82 3.04 19.33 14.47
N VAL A 83 1.76 19.14 14.10
CA VAL A 83 0.72 20.17 14.24
C VAL A 83 0.50 20.52 15.72
N ILE A 84 0.30 19.50 16.58
CA ILE A 84 0.07 19.68 18.02
C ILE A 84 1.24 20.42 18.68
N LYS A 85 2.49 20.15 18.24
CA LYS A 85 3.68 20.84 18.76
C LYS A 85 3.77 22.30 18.31
N LYS A 86 3.32 22.63 17.09
CA LYS A 86 3.48 23.97 16.50
C LYS A 86 2.38 24.95 16.90
N LYS A 87 1.12 24.51 16.97
CA LYS A 87 -0.04 25.41 17.13
C LYS A 87 -1.13 24.79 18.01
N ALA A 88 -1.77 25.60 18.84
CA ALA A 88 -3.05 25.25 19.43
C ALA A 88 -4.12 25.26 18.30
N ILE A 89 -4.93 24.21 18.21
CA ILE A 89 -5.90 24.06 17.13
C ILE A 89 -7.17 24.85 17.47
N GLU A 90 -7.10 26.16 17.35
CA GLU A 90 -8.24 27.06 17.49
C GLU A 90 -9.05 27.14 16.17
N PRO A 91 -10.38 27.36 16.23
CA PRO A 91 -11.23 27.38 15.03
C PRO A 91 -10.73 28.30 13.91
N GLU A 92 -10.22 29.47 14.26
CA GLU A 92 -9.73 30.49 13.32
C GLU A 92 -8.48 30.02 12.55
N VAL A 93 -7.64 29.20 13.18
CA VAL A 93 -6.35 28.75 12.63
C VAL A 93 -6.48 27.44 11.86
N LYS A 94 -7.61 26.72 11.97
CA LYS A 94 -7.81 25.40 11.33
C LYS A 94 -7.63 25.42 9.81
N LYS A 95 -8.04 26.48 9.12
CA LYS A 95 -7.87 26.58 7.65
C LYS A 95 -6.40 26.75 7.27
N GLU A 96 -5.68 27.60 7.99
CA GLU A 96 -4.26 27.85 7.79
C GLU A 96 -3.44 26.57 8.05
N VAL A 97 -3.72 25.87 9.15
CA VAL A 97 -3.08 24.59 9.49
C VAL A 97 -3.27 23.56 8.36
N VAL A 98 -4.48 23.46 7.79
CA VAL A 98 -4.71 22.55 6.66
C VAL A 98 -3.90 22.95 5.43
N ALA A 99 -3.79 24.25 5.13
CA ALA A 99 -2.97 24.74 4.02
C ALA A 99 -1.48 24.40 4.22
N GLU A 100 -0.96 24.63 5.42
CA GLU A 100 0.43 24.31 5.79
C GLU A 100 0.72 22.80 5.69
N ILE A 101 -0.19 21.96 6.18
CA ILE A 101 -0.03 20.49 6.09
C ILE A 101 0.04 20.04 4.63
N VAL A 102 -0.80 20.61 3.77
CA VAL A 102 -0.82 20.28 2.34
C VAL A 102 0.50 20.68 1.67
N THR A 103 1.06 21.85 2.00
CA THR A 103 2.33 22.32 1.44
C THR A 103 3.53 21.52 1.96
N ASP A 104 3.60 21.30 3.27
CA ASP A 104 4.74 20.68 3.94
C ASP A 104 4.84 19.18 3.64
N TYR A 105 3.71 18.48 3.67
CA TYR A 105 3.65 17.03 3.54
C TYR A 105 3.19 16.57 2.16
N LYS A 106 2.84 17.51 1.25
CA LYS A 106 2.41 17.23 -0.12
C LYS A 106 1.24 16.23 -0.19
N ILE A 107 0.33 16.30 0.77
CA ILE A 107 -0.87 15.46 0.83
C ILE A 107 -2.09 16.18 0.27
N SER A 108 -3.13 15.44 -0.11
CA SER A 108 -4.37 16.05 -0.62
C SER A 108 -5.09 16.86 0.46
N ILE A 109 -5.76 17.95 0.05
CA ILE A 109 -6.63 18.77 0.92
C ILE A 109 -7.65 17.88 1.64
N THR A 110 -8.23 16.89 0.96
CA THR A 110 -9.14 15.91 1.56
C THR A 110 -8.53 15.18 2.77
N ARG A 111 -7.28 14.72 2.63
CA ARG A 111 -6.58 14.01 3.70
C ARG A 111 -6.26 14.97 4.85
N ALA A 112 -5.76 16.17 4.54
CA ALA A 112 -5.45 17.18 5.55
C ALA A 112 -6.69 17.65 6.34
N CYS A 113 -7.80 17.92 5.66
CA CYS A 113 -9.08 18.25 6.31
C CYS A 113 -9.56 17.13 7.24
N ARG A 114 -9.41 15.86 6.83
CA ARG A 114 -9.75 14.71 7.68
C ARG A 114 -8.88 14.65 8.94
N LEU A 115 -7.57 14.91 8.82
CA LEU A 115 -6.65 14.92 9.96
C LEU A 115 -7.02 15.99 10.99
N ILE A 116 -7.38 17.20 10.53
CA ILE A 116 -7.74 18.33 11.40
C ILE A 116 -9.23 18.31 11.81
N SER A 117 -9.98 17.29 11.39
CA SER A 117 -11.41 17.14 11.70
C SER A 117 -12.26 18.32 11.24
N ILE A 118 -12.04 18.80 10.01
CA ILE A 118 -12.90 19.81 9.34
C ILE A 118 -13.48 19.27 8.04
N HIS A 119 -14.68 19.74 7.68
CA HIS A 119 -15.27 19.41 6.38
C HIS A 119 -14.59 20.20 5.25
N ARG A 120 -14.49 19.62 4.05
CA ARG A 120 -13.88 20.30 2.89
C ARG A 120 -14.57 21.61 2.53
N SER A 121 -15.90 21.68 2.67
CA SER A 121 -16.64 22.93 2.40
C SER A 121 -16.21 24.06 3.34
N TYR A 122 -15.88 23.76 4.60
CA TYR A 122 -15.39 24.76 5.54
C TYR A 122 -14.05 25.34 5.09
N PHE A 123 -13.14 24.48 4.61
CA PHE A 123 -11.85 24.92 4.08
C PHE A 123 -12.00 25.89 2.89
N TYR A 124 -12.92 25.61 1.96
CA TYR A 124 -13.17 26.48 0.80
C TYR A 124 -14.10 27.67 1.06
N TYR A 125 -14.80 27.69 2.19
CA TYR A 125 -15.72 28.77 2.52
C TYR A 125 -14.94 30.08 2.73
N ALA A 126 -15.30 31.11 1.98
CA ALA A 126 -14.87 32.48 2.19
C ALA A 126 -16.00 33.27 2.88
N GLU A 127 -15.67 34.00 3.94
CA GLU A 127 -16.62 34.89 4.59
C GLU A 127 -17.08 35.97 3.62
N LYS A 128 -18.40 36.21 3.57
CA LYS A 128 -18.96 37.37 2.87
C LYS A 128 -18.76 38.60 3.76
N LYS A 129 -18.31 39.72 3.17
CA LYS A 129 -18.19 41.00 3.89
C LYS A 129 -19.53 41.36 4.52
N ASN A 130 -19.47 41.95 5.71
CA ASN A 130 -20.66 42.34 6.45
C ASN A 130 -21.30 43.56 5.79
N ASP A 131 -22.41 43.34 5.08
CA ASP A 131 -23.14 44.35 4.32
C ASP A 131 -23.93 45.33 5.21
N ASN A 132 -23.89 45.15 6.55
CA ASN A 132 -24.54 46.06 7.51
C ASN A 132 -24.18 47.53 7.27
N LYS A 133 -22.93 47.82 6.87
CA LYS A 133 -22.51 49.20 6.52
C LYS A 133 -23.25 49.80 5.33
N VAL A 134 -23.77 48.98 4.42
CA VAL A 134 -24.55 49.39 3.24
C VAL A 134 -26.03 49.51 3.60
N ILE A 135 -26.51 48.65 4.49
CA ILE A 135 -27.90 48.62 4.98
C ILE A 135 -28.18 49.82 5.91
N ASP A 136 -27.24 50.15 6.80
CA ASP A 136 -27.36 51.29 7.74
C ASP A 136 -27.24 52.66 7.05
N SER A 137 -26.91 52.68 5.75
CA SER A 137 -26.80 53.89 4.91
C SER A 137 -28.01 54.12 3.99
N ILE A 138 -29.07 53.31 4.11
CA ILE A 138 -30.38 53.48 3.44
C ILE A 138 -31.39 54.03 4.44
#